data_AF-A0A329XKX7-F1
#
_entry.id   AF-A0A329XKX7-F1
#
_cell.length_a   1.000
_cell.length_b   1.000
_cell.length_c   1.000
_cell.angle_alpha   90.00
_cell.angle_beta   90.00
_cell.angle_gamma   90.00
#
_symmetry.space_group_name_H-M   'P 1'
#
loop_
_entity.id
_entity.type
_entity.pdbx_description
1 polymer ?
#
loop_
_entity_poly.entity_id
_entity_poly.type
_entity_poly.pdbx_seq_one_letter_code
_entity_poly.pdbx_strand_id
1 'polypeptide(L)'
;MGLSLDAVAGAVVGEIPGSPGGVLAVADSWRTGARVLDEAASGVVSSCLAVPSWQGASAEAFRSSSRRLETDLDASITSLLDGASRLEAYAQVLAEAREALERLRALVGAALLEAVDAGAPAVLVAGVRYAAAGAAVGIRARVSIAAMQTAAALNAVGVGASSRVGSGAAGVGAHGGGGVGAGKGKDDDGTGSKTKFSDEDIRRLRQQADGSSDWDPVDQYKIGDCYFLATLDAYSQSEEGEQFLRDHVRWSEEDQAFIVTLYNFFGFPEEIKVTDYYTDGNQGDDLGGGRRGPNLMSVYERAYGQYLGDHNLPNGRPADAMRAISGQYGPPVVDTRGTSGFLGAVREDHEYTDEEWSQIEQAVKDGRPVVATTAGGDFGDGNTASDATANTDARAADRQHPDAAIDTHDRSGDYQIAEGHAYTVIAIDDKYVTLRNPWAHNNLANGSDAGDDGIIRITSEDYEKYFARTDIGGEIP
;
A
#
# COMPACT_ATOMS: atom_id res chain seq x y z
N MET A 1 3.44 -53.01 -15.11
CA MET A 1 3.42 -51.71 -15.81
C MET A 1 4.12 -50.71 -14.90
N GLY A 2 5.40 -50.44 -15.14
CA GLY A 2 6.15 -49.47 -14.34
C GLY A 2 5.87 -48.07 -14.85
N LEU A 3 5.14 -47.27 -14.07
CA LEU A 3 5.16 -45.82 -14.26
C LEU A 3 6.61 -45.37 -14.05
N SER A 4 7.21 -44.64 -15.00
CA SER A 4 8.56 -44.12 -14.76
C SER A 4 8.52 -43.15 -13.57
N LEU A 5 9.59 -43.12 -12.77
CA LEU A 5 9.67 -42.25 -11.59
C LEU A 5 9.45 -40.77 -11.94
N ASP A 6 9.83 -40.34 -13.14
CA ASP A 6 9.57 -39.00 -13.67
C ASP A 6 8.07 -38.72 -13.83
N ALA A 7 7.27 -39.70 -14.26
CA ALA A 7 5.82 -39.55 -14.38
C ALA A 7 5.14 -39.42 -13.00
N VAL A 8 5.70 -40.07 -11.97
CA VAL A 8 5.21 -39.98 -10.59
C VAL A 8 5.58 -38.64 -9.95
N ALA A 9 6.80 -38.16 -10.15
CA ALA A 9 7.23 -36.84 -9.69
C ALA A 9 6.45 -35.71 -10.40
N GLY A 10 6.23 -35.85 -11.71
CA GLY A 10 5.40 -34.93 -12.50
C GLY A 10 3.95 -34.85 -12.00
N ALA A 11 3.33 -35.97 -11.64
CA ALA A 11 1.96 -36.00 -11.13
C ALA A 11 1.80 -35.35 -9.73
N VAL A 12 2.83 -35.41 -8.89
CA VAL A 12 2.81 -34.83 -7.52
C VAL A 12 3.10 -33.33 -7.54
N VAL A 13 4.05 -32.89 -8.38
CA VAL A 13 4.49 -31.49 -8.44
C VAL A 13 3.64 -30.66 -9.41
N GLY A 14 3.16 -31.27 -10.51
CA GLY A 14 2.39 -30.66 -11.60
C GLY A 14 3.02 -29.39 -12.19
N GLU A 15 2.31 -28.64 -13.04
CA GLU A 15 2.85 -27.50 -13.82
C GLU A 15 2.29 -26.13 -13.40
N ILE A 16 2.96 -25.06 -13.86
CA ILE A 16 2.47 -23.67 -13.76
C ILE A 16 1.97 -23.23 -15.16
N PRO A 17 0.70 -22.81 -15.29
CA PRO A 17 0.16 -22.25 -16.53
C PRO A 17 0.77 -20.86 -16.83
N GLY A 18 0.82 -20.49 -18.10
CA GLY A 18 1.38 -19.21 -18.57
C GLY A 18 2.82 -19.34 -19.08
N SER A 19 3.31 -18.39 -19.91
CA SER A 19 4.63 -18.44 -20.56
C SER A 19 5.45 -17.18 -20.25
N PRO A 20 6.64 -17.28 -19.62
CA PRO A 20 7.52 -16.13 -19.39
C PRO A 20 7.83 -15.38 -20.68
N GLY A 21 8.20 -16.12 -21.74
CA GLY A 21 8.47 -15.52 -23.06
C GLY A 21 7.24 -14.87 -23.70
N GLY A 22 6.04 -15.37 -23.41
CA GLY A 22 4.80 -14.75 -23.86
C GLY A 22 4.54 -13.41 -23.15
N VAL A 23 4.79 -13.34 -21.85
CA VAL A 23 4.67 -12.10 -21.05
C VAL A 23 5.71 -11.06 -21.48
N LEU A 24 6.97 -11.48 -21.69
CA LEU A 24 8.03 -10.61 -22.20
C LEU A 24 7.69 -10.04 -23.59
N ALA A 25 7.09 -10.84 -24.47
CA ALA A 25 6.64 -10.35 -25.77
C ALA A 25 5.56 -9.25 -25.66
N VAL A 26 4.70 -9.31 -24.64
CA VAL A 26 3.73 -8.23 -24.37
C VAL A 26 4.44 -6.97 -23.85
N ALA A 27 5.40 -7.12 -22.93
CA ALA A 27 6.21 -6.01 -22.44
C ALA A 27 6.97 -5.30 -23.58
N ASP A 28 7.58 -6.07 -24.49
CA ASP A 28 8.27 -5.53 -25.67
C ASP A 28 7.32 -4.82 -26.64
N SER A 29 6.09 -5.32 -26.79
CA SER A 29 5.04 -4.66 -27.57
C SER A 29 4.69 -3.29 -26.96
N TRP A 30 4.59 -3.19 -25.64
CA TRP A 30 4.28 -1.92 -24.95
C TRP A 30 5.41 -0.92 -25.09
N ARG A 31 6.67 -1.35 -24.98
CA ARG A 31 7.83 -0.50 -25.27
C ARG A 31 7.88 -0.02 -26.72
N THR A 32 7.48 -0.89 -27.65
CA THR A 32 7.39 -0.52 -29.07
C THR A 32 6.30 0.54 -29.26
N GLY A 33 5.14 0.38 -28.60
CA GLY A 33 4.09 1.40 -28.56
C GLY A 33 4.58 2.74 -28.01
N ALA A 34 5.34 2.72 -26.91
CA ALA A 34 5.92 3.92 -26.31
C ALA A 34 6.85 4.66 -27.27
N ARG A 35 7.70 3.95 -28.04
CA ARG A 35 8.56 4.56 -29.07
C ARG A 35 7.75 5.22 -30.19
N VAL A 36 6.65 4.61 -30.62
CA VAL A 36 5.77 5.21 -31.64
C VAL A 36 5.12 6.50 -31.11
N LEU A 37 4.73 6.55 -29.84
CA LEU A 37 4.19 7.76 -29.22
C LEU A 37 5.26 8.85 -29.06
N ASP A 38 6.50 8.48 -28.73
CA ASP A 38 7.64 9.40 -28.65
C ASP A 38 7.97 10.06 -30.00
N GLU A 39 7.91 9.30 -31.09
CA GLU A 39 8.00 9.82 -32.47
C GLU A 39 6.85 10.79 -32.78
N ALA A 40 5.63 10.49 -32.31
CA ALA A 40 4.48 11.37 -32.47
C ALA A 40 4.63 12.68 -31.68
N ALA A 41 5.11 12.61 -30.44
CA ALA A 41 5.40 13.78 -29.59
C ALA A 41 6.45 14.70 -30.24
N SER A 42 7.53 14.11 -30.77
CA SER A 42 8.55 14.83 -31.54
C SER A 42 7.97 15.52 -32.78
N GLY A 43 6.96 14.93 -33.42
CA GLY A 43 6.21 15.54 -34.53
C GLY A 43 5.36 16.75 -34.12
N VAL A 44 4.77 16.73 -32.92
CA VAL A 44 4.01 17.86 -32.34
C VAL A 44 4.95 19.04 -32.06
N VAL A 45 6.10 18.79 -31.45
CA VAL A 45 7.14 19.81 -31.20
C VAL A 45 7.63 20.41 -32.53
N SER A 46 7.92 19.57 -33.52
CA SER A 46 8.37 20.01 -34.85
C SER A 46 7.34 20.88 -35.56
N SER A 47 6.05 20.53 -35.45
CA SER A 47 4.94 21.31 -36.01
C SER A 47 4.80 22.68 -35.33
N CYS A 48 5.03 22.76 -34.02
CA CYS A 48 5.06 24.03 -33.27
C CYS A 48 6.20 24.94 -33.71
N LEU A 49 7.38 24.37 -33.97
CA LEU A 49 8.56 25.13 -34.42
C LEU A 49 8.42 25.66 -35.87
N ALA A 50 7.57 25.04 -36.69
CA ALA A 50 7.35 25.43 -38.09
C ALA A 50 6.41 26.64 -38.27
N VAL A 51 5.77 27.14 -37.21
CA VAL A 51 4.81 28.27 -37.27
C VAL A 51 5.22 29.50 -36.42
N PRO A 52 6.46 30.03 -36.55
CA PRO A 52 6.98 31.06 -35.64
C PRO A 52 6.33 32.44 -35.80
N SER A 53 5.73 32.75 -36.96
CA SER A 53 5.13 34.06 -37.25
C SER A 53 3.63 34.14 -36.92
N TRP A 54 3.02 33.08 -36.39
CA TRP A 54 1.58 33.03 -36.15
C TRP A 54 1.20 33.69 -34.81
N GLN A 55 0.26 34.63 -34.86
CA GLN A 55 -0.16 35.48 -33.73
C GLN A 55 -1.70 35.59 -33.66
N GLY A 56 -2.21 35.99 -32.48
CA GLY A 56 -3.64 36.10 -32.21
C GLY A 56 -4.25 34.85 -31.56
N ALA A 57 -5.54 34.91 -31.25
CA ALA A 57 -6.23 33.91 -30.43
C ALA A 57 -6.12 32.46 -30.98
N SER A 58 -6.13 32.28 -32.31
CA SER A 58 -5.96 30.95 -32.92
C SER A 58 -4.56 30.36 -32.70
N ALA A 59 -3.52 31.19 -32.67
CA ALA A 59 -2.15 30.75 -32.41
C ALA A 59 -1.97 30.36 -30.93
N GLU A 60 -2.62 31.06 -30.01
CA GLU A 60 -2.64 30.70 -28.58
C GLU A 60 -3.40 29.39 -28.33
N ALA A 61 -4.56 29.22 -28.97
CA ALA A 61 -5.33 27.98 -28.90
C ALA A 61 -4.53 26.79 -29.44
N PHE A 62 -3.84 26.95 -30.57
CA PHE A 62 -2.98 25.91 -31.15
C PHE A 62 -1.80 25.53 -30.22
N ARG A 63 -1.10 26.51 -29.64
CA ARG A 63 -0.01 26.25 -28.67
C ARG A 63 -0.52 25.57 -27.40
N SER A 64 -1.69 25.97 -26.91
CA SER A 64 -2.33 25.35 -25.76
C SER A 64 -2.70 23.88 -26.03
N SER A 65 -3.33 23.61 -27.18
CA SER A 65 -3.69 22.26 -27.60
C SER A 65 -2.46 21.38 -27.82
N SER A 66 -1.39 21.93 -28.37
CA SER A 66 -0.16 21.17 -28.65
C SER A 66 0.58 20.81 -27.36
N ARG A 67 0.69 21.72 -26.39
CA ARG A 67 1.28 21.42 -25.07
C ARG A 67 0.47 20.39 -24.29
N ARG A 68 -0.86 20.44 -24.39
CA ARG A 68 -1.73 19.42 -23.79
C ARG A 68 -1.48 18.06 -24.44
N LEU A 69 -1.46 18.01 -25.77
CA LEU A 69 -1.18 16.77 -26.50
C LEU A 69 0.21 16.20 -26.19
N GLU A 70 1.23 17.05 -26.08
CA GLU A 70 2.59 16.64 -25.65
C GLU A 70 2.58 16.04 -24.25
N THR A 71 1.90 16.69 -23.30
CA THR A 71 1.74 16.19 -21.92
C THR A 71 1.00 14.85 -21.88
N ASP A 72 -0.05 14.70 -22.68
CA ASP A 72 -0.85 13.47 -22.76
C ASP A 72 -0.04 12.31 -23.39
N LEU A 73 0.78 12.61 -24.40
CA LEU A 73 1.70 11.65 -25.01
C LEU A 73 2.79 11.20 -24.04
N ASP A 74 3.43 12.13 -23.32
CA ASP A 74 4.46 11.81 -22.32
C ASP A 74 3.91 10.96 -21.17
N ALA A 75 2.69 11.29 -20.71
CA ALA A 75 1.98 10.47 -19.73
C ALA A 75 1.71 9.05 -20.24
N SER A 76 1.29 8.93 -21.51
CA SER A 76 1.01 7.64 -22.14
C SER A 76 2.28 6.81 -22.36
N ILE A 77 3.38 7.45 -22.74
CA ILE A 77 4.71 6.83 -22.86
C ILE A 77 5.15 6.28 -21.51
N THR A 78 5.05 7.09 -20.45
CA THR A 78 5.43 6.70 -19.09
C THR A 78 4.58 5.51 -18.61
N SER A 79 3.27 5.57 -18.84
CA SER A 79 2.31 4.51 -18.53
C SER A 79 2.64 3.17 -19.22
N LEU A 80 2.97 3.20 -20.52
CA LEU A 80 3.38 2.01 -21.28
C LEU A 80 4.71 1.43 -20.79
N LEU A 81 5.68 2.27 -20.43
CA LEU A 81 6.98 1.84 -19.93
C LEU A 81 6.91 1.24 -18.52
N ASP A 82 6.11 1.84 -17.62
CA ASP A 82 5.86 1.30 -16.28
C ASP A 82 5.16 -0.06 -16.36
N GLY A 83 4.10 -0.13 -17.17
CA GLY A 83 3.39 -1.37 -17.43
C GLY A 83 4.25 -2.48 -18.02
N ALA A 84 5.13 -2.14 -18.98
CA ALA A 84 6.11 -3.09 -19.52
C ALA A 84 7.06 -3.62 -18.44
N SER A 85 7.56 -2.75 -17.56
CA SER A 85 8.48 -3.13 -16.49
C SER A 85 7.82 -4.08 -15.47
N ARG A 86 6.53 -3.87 -15.17
CA ARG A 86 5.75 -4.77 -14.29
C ARG A 86 5.51 -6.14 -14.92
N LEU A 87 5.25 -6.18 -16.23
CA LEU A 87 5.13 -7.43 -16.97
C LEU A 87 6.45 -8.22 -16.97
N GLU A 88 7.60 -7.55 -17.05
CA GLU A 88 8.91 -8.21 -16.95
C GLU A 88 9.17 -8.80 -15.57
N ALA A 89 8.87 -8.06 -14.51
CA ALA A 89 8.99 -8.57 -13.13
C ALA A 89 8.12 -9.82 -12.94
N TYR A 90 6.89 -9.82 -13.46
CA TYR A 90 6.04 -11.00 -13.45
C TYR A 90 6.62 -12.16 -14.27
N ALA A 91 7.15 -11.88 -15.47
CA ALA A 91 7.78 -12.89 -16.31
C ALA A 91 8.98 -13.56 -15.61
N GLN A 92 9.76 -12.79 -14.85
CA GLN A 92 10.86 -13.30 -14.04
C GLN A 92 10.36 -14.26 -12.95
N VAL A 93 9.35 -13.86 -12.17
CA VAL A 93 8.73 -14.74 -11.14
C VAL A 93 8.22 -16.03 -11.78
N LEU A 94 7.60 -15.94 -12.96
CA LEU A 94 7.09 -17.10 -13.69
C LEU A 94 8.21 -18.03 -14.17
N ALA A 95 9.36 -17.48 -14.59
CA ALA A 95 10.53 -18.25 -14.98
C ALA A 95 11.18 -18.96 -13.78
N GLU A 96 11.42 -18.23 -12.69
CA GLU A 96 12.00 -18.77 -11.46
C GLU A 96 11.13 -19.87 -10.85
N ALA A 97 9.81 -19.69 -10.87
CA ALA A 97 8.88 -20.69 -10.36
C ALA A 97 8.89 -21.97 -11.20
N ARG A 98 9.06 -21.87 -12.53
CA ARG A 98 9.22 -23.04 -13.42
C ARG A 98 10.51 -23.79 -13.11
N GLU A 99 11.63 -23.08 -12.98
CA GLU A 99 12.91 -23.70 -12.58
C GLU A 99 12.80 -24.35 -11.19
N ALA A 100 12.13 -23.71 -10.23
CA ALA A 100 11.93 -24.25 -8.90
C ALA A 100 11.11 -25.54 -8.91
N LEU A 101 10.04 -25.62 -9.73
CA LEU A 101 9.28 -26.86 -9.89
C LEU A 101 10.10 -27.96 -10.58
N GLU A 102 10.94 -27.64 -11.56
CA GLU A 102 11.83 -28.62 -12.19
C GLU A 102 12.86 -29.16 -11.21
N ARG A 103 13.50 -28.29 -10.42
CA ARG A 103 14.42 -28.70 -9.34
C ARG A 103 13.70 -29.55 -8.30
N LEU A 104 12.49 -29.18 -7.90
CA LEU A 104 11.68 -29.95 -6.96
C LEU A 104 11.35 -31.35 -7.52
N ARG A 105 10.97 -31.47 -8.80
CA ARG A 105 10.73 -32.77 -9.45
C ARG A 105 11.99 -33.64 -9.43
N ALA A 106 13.16 -33.07 -9.74
CA ALA A 106 14.42 -33.80 -9.73
C ALA A 106 14.78 -34.31 -8.32
N LEU A 107 14.64 -33.47 -7.29
CA LEU A 107 14.90 -33.84 -5.89
C LEU A 107 13.94 -34.94 -5.41
N VAL A 108 12.65 -34.83 -5.75
CA VAL A 108 11.64 -35.83 -5.40
C VAL A 108 11.88 -37.14 -6.13
N GLY A 109 12.25 -37.10 -7.41
CA GLY A 109 12.62 -38.28 -8.18
C GLY A 109 13.80 -39.04 -7.56
N ALA A 110 14.86 -38.31 -7.19
CA ALA A 110 16.03 -38.88 -6.53
C ALA A 110 15.69 -39.49 -5.16
N ALA A 111 14.94 -38.76 -4.32
CA ALA A 111 14.55 -39.24 -2.99
C ALA A 111 13.63 -40.46 -3.04
N LEU A 112 12.70 -40.51 -4.02
CA LEU A 112 11.84 -41.68 -4.21
C LEU A 112 12.62 -42.89 -4.72
N LEU A 113 13.62 -42.70 -5.59
CA LEU A 113 14.49 -43.78 -6.06
C LEU A 113 15.33 -44.36 -4.91
N GLU A 114 15.97 -43.50 -4.12
CA GLU A 114 16.76 -43.91 -2.95
C GLU A 114 15.89 -44.66 -1.92
N ALA A 115 14.67 -44.18 -1.67
CA ALA A 115 13.73 -44.86 -0.77
C ALA A 115 13.32 -46.25 -1.28
N VAL A 116 13.19 -46.43 -2.60
CA VAL A 116 12.90 -47.74 -3.22
C VAL A 116 14.11 -48.67 -3.09
N ASP A 117 15.32 -48.19 -3.41
CA ASP A 117 16.55 -48.98 -3.34
C ASP A 117 16.88 -49.41 -1.90
N ALA A 118 16.57 -48.56 -0.91
CA ALA A 118 16.74 -48.85 0.51
C ALA A 118 15.63 -49.74 1.11
N GLY A 119 14.58 -50.08 0.35
CA GLY A 119 13.43 -50.83 0.85
C GLY A 119 12.65 -50.08 1.95
N ALA A 120 12.61 -48.75 1.87
CA ALA A 120 12.01 -47.90 2.89
C ALA A 120 10.51 -48.20 3.10
N PRO A 121 10.00 -48.11 4.35
CA PRO A 121 8.58 -48.21 4.64
C PRO A 121 7.72 -47.25 3.81
N ALA A 122 6.55 -47.71 3.38
CA ALA A 122 5.61 -46.91 2.55
C ALA A 122 5.21 -45.57 3.18
N VAL A 123 5.23 -45.46 4.52
CA VAL A 123 4.97 -44.20 5.26
C VAL A 123 6.02 -43.13 4.96
N LEU A 124 7.30 -43.48 4.83
CA LEU A 124 8.35 -42.51 4.52
C LEU A 124 8.23 -42.01 3.08
N VAL A 125 7.94 -42.93 2.14
CA VAL A 125 7.66 -42.61 0.73
C VAL A 125 6.45 -41.66 0.61
N ALA A 126 5.41 -41.88 1.41
CA ALA A 126 4.26 -40.98 1.48
C ALA A 126 4.65 -39.60 2.03
N GLY A 127 5.46 -39.54 3.09
CA GLY A 127 5.95 -38.27 3.66
C GLY A 127 6.69 -37.39 2.65
N VAL A 128 7.58 -37.98 1.85
CA VAL A 128 8.31 -37.26 0.77
C VAL A 128 7.34 -36.68 -0.26
N ARG A 129 6.29 -37.43 -0.64
CA ARG A 129 5.27 -36.95 -1.60
C ARG A 129 4.44 -35.82 -1.02
N TYR A 130 4.06 -35.89 0.25
CA TYR A 130 3.31 -34.83 0.92
C TYR A 130 4.12 -33.53 1.04
N ALA A 131 5.39 -33.63 1.44
CA ALA A 131 6.28 -32.47 1.51
C ALA A 131 6.49 -31.82 0.13
N ALA A 132 6.65 -32.64 -0.92
CA ALA A 132 6.76 -32.17 -2.30
C ALA A 132 5.50 -31.45 -2.79
N ALA A 133 4.32 -31.98 -2.50
CA ALA A 133 3.05 -31.35 -2.85
C ALA A 133 2.92 -29.98 -2.16
N GLY A 134 3.28 -29.88 -0.88
CA GLY A 134 3.28 -28.60 -0.14
C GLY A 134 4.23 -27.56 -0.76
N ALA A 135 5.47 -27.96 -1.08
CA ALA A 135 6.42 -27.06 -1.74
C ALA A 135 5.94 -26.61 -3.13
N ALA A 136 5.31 -27.50 -3.89
CA ALA A 136 4.74 -27.17 -5.20
C ALA A 136 3.58 -26.16 -5.10
N VAL A 137 2.71 -26.31 -4.10
CA VAL A 137 1.64 -25.33 -3.80
C VAL A 137 2.24 -23.96 -3.49
N GLY A 138 3.27 -23.88 -2.65
CA GLY A 138 3.96 -22.63 -2.31
C GLY A 138 4.64 -21.94 -3.51
N ILE A 139 5.17 -22.71 -4.47
CA ILE A 139 5.74 -22.15 -5.70
C ILE A 139 4.64 -21.58 -6.61
N ARG A 140 3.51 -22.29 -6.80
CA ARG A 140 2.38 -21.80 -7.61
C ARG A 140 1.71 -20.57 -7.02
N ALA A 141 1.63 -20.54 -5.70
CA ALA A 141 1.17 -19.42 -4.90
C ALA A 141 1.90 -18.11 -5.22
N ARG A 142 3.24 -18.13 -5.24
CA ARG A 142 4.06 -16.96 -5.59
C ARG A 142 3.75 -16.42 -6.99
N VAL A 143 3.51 -17.33 -7.94
CA VAL A 143 3.10 -16.94 -9.30
C VAL A 143 1.73 -16.26 -9.30
N SER A 144 0.75 -16.83 -8.59
CA SER A 144 -0.59 -16.22 -8.49
C SER A 144 -0.55 -14.83 -7.85
N ILE A 145 0.27 -14.63 -6.82
CA ILE A 145 0.44 -13.33 -6.16
C ILE A 145 1.04 -12.31 -7.13
N ALA A 146 2.16 -12.66 -7.78
CA ALA A 146 2.81 -11.78 -8.74
C ALA A 146 1.87 -11.44 -9.92
N ALA A 147 1.03 -12.39 -10.36
CA ALA A 147 0.02 -12.16 -11.38
C ALA A 147 -1.05 -11.16 -10.92
N MET A 148 -1.56 -11.30 -9.69
CA MET A 148 -2.56 -10.39 -9.12
C MET A 148 -2.01 -8.98 -8.90
N GLN A 149 -0.79 -8.86 -8.35
CA GLN A 149 -0.11 -7.58 -8.16
C GLN A 149 0.12 -6.87 -9.50
N THR A 150 0.57 -7.63 -10.51
CA THR A 150 0.76 -7.11 -11.86
C THR A 150 -0.57 -6.66 -12.46
N ALA A 151 -1.63 -7.48 -12.37
CA ALA A 151 -2.96 -7.10 -12.88
C ALA A 151 -3.53 -5.85 -12.19
N ALA A 152 -3.38 -5.74 -10.87
CA ALA A 152 -3.81 -4.56 -10.11
C ALA A 152 -3.05 -3.30 -10.54
N ALA A 153 -1.73 -3.41 -10.69
CA ALA A 153 -0.90 -2.29 -11.12
C ALA A 153 -1.19 -1.88 -12.57
N LEU A 154 -1.41 -2.83 -13.47
CA LEU A 154 -1.80 -2.55 -14.86
C LEU A 154 -3.19 -1.89 -14.95
N ASN A 155 -4.13 -2.27 -14.08
CA ASN A 155 -5.44 -1.61 -13.99
C ASN A 155 -5.31 -0.15 -13.51
N ALA A 156 -4.45 0.13 -12.52
CA ALA A 156 -4.20 1.50 -12.06
C ALA A 156 -3.60 2.38 -13.17
N VAL A 157 -2.71 1.81 -13.99
CA VAL A 157 -2.11 2.46 -15.16
C VAL A 157 -3.17 2.80 -16.23
N GLY A 158 -4.20 1.96 -16.40
CA GLY A 158 -5.31 2.19 -17.35
C GLY A 158 -6.31 3.28 -16.91
N VAL A 159 -6.48 3.47 -15.60
CA VAL A 159 -7.39 4.50 -15.05
C VAL A 159 -6.75 5.90 -15.14
N GLY A 160 -5.45 6.03 -14.91
CA GLY A 160 -4.72 7.31 -15.00
C GLY A 160 -4.60 7.89 -16.42
N ALA A 161 -4.77 7.06 -17.47
CA ALA A 161 -4.82 7.51 -18.86
C ALA A 161 -6.22 7.98 -19.30
N SER A 162 -7.29 7.44 -18.68
CA SER A 162 -8.68 7.79 -19.03
C SER A 162 -9.19 9.02 -18.28
N SER A 163 -8.67 9.33 -17.08
CA SER A 163 -9.11 10.46 -16.25
C SER A 163 -8.62 11.84 -16.75
N ARG A 164 -7.64 11.89 -17.66
CA ARG A 164 -7.08 13.16 -18.15
C ARG A 164 -7.75 13.76 -19.39
N VAL A 165 -8.72 13.05 -19.99
CA VAL A 165 -9.41 13.49 -21.22
C VAL A 165 -10.45 14.60 -20.97
N GLY A 166 -10.74 14.95 -19.72
CA GLY A 166 -11.80 15.92 -19.42
C GLY A 166 -11.53 16.78 -18.21
N SER A 167 -10.62 17.76 -18.32
CA SER A 167 -10.77 19.04 -17.60
C SER A 167 -9.84 20.09 -18.16
N GLY A 168 -10.43 21.18 -18.65
CA GLY A 168 -9.74 22.38 -19.07
C GLY A 168 -10.01 23.53 -18.12
N ALA A 169 -8.93 24.20 -17.76
CA ALA A 169 -8.79 25.61 -17.35
C ALA A 169 -8.78 25.97 -15.85
N ALA A 170 -7.68 26.67 -15.50
CA ALA A 170 -7.37 27.51 -14.33
C ALA A 170 -7.21 26.79 -12.97
N GLY A 171 -6.12 26.86 -12.20
CA GLY A 171 -4.88 27.64 -12.27
C GLY A 171 -4.62 28.41 -10.97
N VAL A 172 -3.79 27.87 -10.07
CA VAL A 172 -2.80 28.49 -9.12
C VAL A 172 -2.37 27.37 -8.15
N GLY A 173 -1.13 27.09 -7.76
CA GLY A 173 0.14 27.80 -7.78
C GLY A 173 0.71 27.85 -6.36
N ALA A 174 1.69 27.02 -6.00
CA ALA A 174 2.52 27.22 -4.81
C ALA A 174 3.94 26.65 -4.95
N HIS A 175 4.91 27.50 -4.63
CA HIS A 175 6.35 27.38 -4.80
C HIS A 175 7.02 26.51 -3.72
N GLY A 176 8.06 25.77 -4.11
CA GLY A 176 9.15 25.31 -3.24
C GLY A 176 10.48 25.50 -3.96
N GLY A 177 11.24 26.52 -3.57
CA GLY A 177 12.48 26.95 -4.23
C GLY A 177 13.62 25.95 -4.07
N GLY A 178 14.24 25.60 -5.19
CA GLY A 178 15.44 24.77 -5.25
C GLY A 178 16.69 25.53 -4.82
N GLY A 179 17.45 24.92 -3.91
CA GLY A 179 18.87 25.17 -3.72
C GLY A 179 19.66 24.14 -4.53
N VAL A 180 20.26 24.58 -5.63
CA VAL A 180 21.08 23.74 -6.52
C VAL A 180 22.40 23.44 -5.82
N GLY A 181 22.59 22.20 -5.38
CA GLY A 181 23.87 21.66 -4.92
C GLY A 181 24.25 20.48 -5.81
N ALA A 182 25.09 20.74 -6.81
CA ALA A 182 25.63 19.71 -7.69
C ALA A 182 26.46 18.71 -6.86
N GLY A 183 25.93 17.50 -6.68
CA GLY A 183 26.56 16.37 -6.02
C GLY A 183 26.37 15.12 -6.85
N LYS A 184 27.47 14.62 -7.39
CA LYS A 184 27.59 13.53 -8.35
C LYS A 184 27.27 12.18 -7.70
N GLY A 185 26.36 11.41 -8.30
CA GLY A 185 26.33 9.95 -8.28
C GLY A 185 25.87 9.29 -6.98
N LYS A 186 24.71 8.63 -7.08
CA LYS A 186 24.52 7.21 -6.77
C LYS A 186 23.19 6.79 -7.37
N ASP A 187 23.15 5.56 -7.85
CA ASP A 187 21.94 4.88 -8.24
C ASP A 187 20.97 4.93 -7.06
N ASP A 188 19.94 5.76 -7.20
CA ASP A 188 18.78 5.82 -6.31
C ASP A 188 18.00 4.53 -6.56
N ASP A 189 18.10 3.60 -5.61
CA ASP A 189 17.41 2.30 -5.63
C ASP A 189 15.94 2.41 -5.16
N GLY A 190 15.41 3.63 -5.07
CA GLY A 190 14.07 3.91 -4.56
C GLY A 190 13.93 3.57 -3.08
N THR A 191 15.02 3.51 -2.32
CA THR A 191 14.99 3.27 -0.87
C THR A 191 15.33 4.56 -0.11
N GLY A 192 14.43 4.96 0.78
CA GLY A 192 14.54 6.20 1.55
C GLY A 192 15.74 6.15 2.47
N SER A 193 16.18 7.32 2.95
CA SER A 193 17.29 7.36 3.90
C SER A 193 16.98 6.47 5.12
N LYS A 194 17.96 5.69 5.55
CA LYS A 194 17.86 4.77 6.69
C LYS A 194 18.82 5.21 7.79
N THR A 195 18.34 5.18 9.04
CA THR A 195 19.13 5.48 10.23
C THR A 195 19.21 4.25 11.11
N LYS A 196 20.43 3.87 11.53
CA LYS A 196 20.60 2.80 12.52
C LYS A 196 20.02 3.22 13.86
N PHE A 197 19.48 2.27 14.61
CA PHE A 197 19.10 2.51 15.99
C PHE A 197 20.33 2.88 16.83
N SER A 198 20.19 3.90 17.67
CA SER A 198 21.13 4.17 18.75
C SER A 198 20.81 3.31 19.98
N ASP A 199 21.75 3.21 20.92
CA ASP A 199 21.51 2.52 22.20
C ASP A 199 20.32 3.11 22.98
N GLU A 200 20.05 4.41 22.81
CA GLU A 200 18.90 5.08 23.41
C GLU A 200 17.59 4.70 22.72
N ASP A 201 17.59 4.65 21.39
CA ASP A 201 16.44 4.17 20.62
C ASP A 201 16.10 2.74 21.01
N ILE A 202 17.10 1.84 21.08
CA ILE A 202 16.91 0.45 21.48
C ILE A 202 16.29 0.37 22.89
N ARG A 203 16.77 1.16 23.85
CA ARG A 203 16.20 1.17 25.21
C ARG A 203 14.74 1.61 25.22
N ARG A 204 14.38 2.69 24.53
CA ARG A 204 12.99 3.20 24.46
C ARG A 204 12.08 2.21 23.74
N LEU A 205 12.50 1.73 22.56
CA LEU A 205 11.72 0.79 21.76
C LEU A 205 11.51 -0.55 22.47
N ARG A 206 12.45 -1.00 23.32
CA ARG A 206 12.25 -2.17 24.17
C ARG A 206 11.17 -1.96 25.22
N GLN A 207 11.10 -0.76 25.81
CA GLN A 207 10.05 -0.42 26.78
C GLN A 207 8.67 -0.35 26.12
N GLN A 208 8.60 0.12 24.87
CA GLN A 208 7.38 -0.01 24.07
C GLN A 208 7.09 -1.49 23.73
N ALA A 209 8.07 -2.26 23.27
CA ALA A 209 7.81 -3.67 22.94
C ALA A 209 7.35 -4.52 24.15
N ASP A 210 7.83 -4.23 25.37
CA ASP A 210 7.49 -4.99 26.59
C ASP A 210 6.30 -4.41 27.40
N GLY A 211 5.69 -3.31 26.92
CA GLY A 211 4.54 -2.67 27.57
C GLY A 211 4.89 -1.82 28.78
N SER A 212 6.17 -1.59 29.09
CA SER A 212 6.57 -0.67 30.17
C SER A 212 6.55 0.81 29.77
N SER A 213 6.32 1.10 28.49
CA SER A 213 6.05 2.43 27.94
C SER A 213 4.84 2.38 27.02
N ASP A 214 4.12 3.51 26.99
CA ASP A 214 2.91 3.69 26.18
C ASP A 214 3.21 3.59 24.67
N TRP A 215 2.16 3.30 23.90
CA TRP A 215 2.24 3.30 22.44
C TRP A 215 2.21 4.75 21.93
N ASP A 216 3.14 5.07 21.04
CA ASP A 216 3.23 6.42 20.46
C ASP A 216 2.25 6.58 19.30
N PRO A 217 1.70 7.79 19.09
CA PRO A 217 0.82 8.06 17.97
C PRO A 217 1.55 7.99 16.61
N VAL A 218 0.77 7.84 15.56
CA VAL A 218 1.24 7.88 14.16
C VAL A 218 1.64 9.29 13.74
N ASP A 219 2.75 9.42 13.00
CA ASP A 219 3.21 10.64 12.31
C ASP A 219 4.07 10.23 11.11
N GLN A 220 3.42 10.03 9.97
CA GLN A 220 4.01 9.50 8.72
C GLN A 220 5.21 10.28 8.18
N TYR A 221 5.24 11.59 8.41
CA TYR A 221 6.22 12.49 7.81
C TYR A 221 6.28 12.46 6.26
N LYS A 222 7.27 11.82 5.61
CA LYS A 222 7.49 11.97 4.15
C LYS A 222 7.31 10.71 3.32
N ILE A 223 7.18 9.53 3.92
CA ILE A 223 6.99 8.28 3.17
C ILE A 223 5.50 8.13 2.82
N GLY A 224 5.20 7.73 1.59
CA GLY A 224 3.83 7.65 1.06
C GLY A 224 3.10 6.33 1.37
N ASP A 225 3.19 5.85 2.60
CA ASP A 225 2.72 4.54 3.06
C ASP A 225 1.52 4.62 4.01
N CYS A 226 0.63 5.59 3.75
CA CYS A 226 -0.44 5.97 4.69
C CYS A 226 -1.39 4.81 4.97
N TYR A 227 -1.59 3.94 3.98
CA TYR A 227 -2.35 2.71 4.11
C TYR A 227 -1.81 1.79 5.21
N PHE A 228 -0.49 1.72 5.37
CA PHE A 228 0.15 0.86 6.35
C PHE A 228 0.14 1.50 7.73
N LEU A 229 0.51 2.79 7.81
CA LEU A 229 0.52 3.53 9.08
C LEU A 229 -0.89 3.71 9.67
N ALA A 230 -1.90 4.04 8.86
CA ALA A 230 -3.30 4.05 9.30
C ALA A 230 -3.77 2.65 9.75
N THR A 231 -3.25 1.58 9.13
CA THR A 231 -3.57 0.22 9.59
C THR A 231 -2.94 -0.06 10.96
N LEU A 232 -1.67 0.26 11.18
CA LEU A 232 -1.04 0.12 12.50
C LEU A 232 -1.77 0.94 13.56
N ASP A 233 -2.09 2.19 13.24
CA ASP A 233 -2.84 3.08 14.11
C ASP A 233 -4.25 2.53 14.42
N ALA A 234 -4.91 1.89 13.45
CA ALA A 234 -6.19 1.21 13.67
C ALA A 234 -6.08 0.02 14.63
N TYR A 235 -4.99 -0.75 14.57
CA TYR A 235 -4.73 -1.81 15.55
C TYR A 235 -4.41 -1.23 16.94
N SER A 236 -3.75 -0.07 17.04
CA SER A 236 -3.41 0.53 18.33
C SER A 236 -4.54 1.35 18.97
N GLN A 237 -5.77 1.28 18.49
CA GLN A 237 -6.90 2.02 19.09
C GLN A 237 -7.41 1.39 20.40
N SER A 238 -7.08 0.12 20.68
CA SER A 238 -7.50 -0.61 21.87
C SER A 238 -6.30 -1.21 22.61
N GLU A 239 -6.45 -1.43 23.92
CA GLU A 239 -5.43 -2.12 24.74
C GLU A 239 -5.12 -3.51 24.18
N GLU A 240 -6.14 -4.26 23.74
CA GLU A 240 -5.97 -5.58 23.14
C GLU A 240 -5.19 -5.51 21.82
N GLY A 241 -5.45 -4.49 21.00
CA GLY A 241 -4.77 -4.32 19.73
C GLY A 241 -3.33 -3.83 19.86
N GLU A 242 -3.04 -2.95 20.83
CA GLU A 242 -1.65 -2.65 21.20
C GLU A 242 -0.92 -3.89 21.70
N GLN A 243 -1.55 -4.68 22.58
CA GLN A 243 -0.96 -5.92 23.08
C GLN A 243 -0.73 -6.91 21.94
N PHE A 244 -1.66 -7.02 21.00
CA PHE A 244 -1.51 -7.82 19.80
C PHE A 244 -0.26 -7.41 19.00
N LEU A 245 -0.04 -6.11 18.79
CA LEU A 245 1.18 -5.64 18.13
C LEU A 245 2.42 -5.93 18.98
N ARG A 246 2.40 -5.70 20.30
CA ARG A 246 3.54 -6.00 21.20
C ARG A 246 3.92 -7.49 21.16
N ASP A 247 2.95 -8.39 21.09
CA ASP A 247 3.19 -9.84 20.99
C ASP A 247 3.88 -10.25 19.67
N HIS A 248 3.78 -9.40 18.64
CA HIS A 248 4.37 -9.63 17.32
C HIS A 248 5.72 -8.93 17.11
N VAL A 249 6.30 -8.32 18.14
CA VAL A 249 7.64 -7.72 18.08
C VAL A 249 8.45 -8.03 19.32
N ARG A 250 9.72 -8.39 19.13
CA ARG A 250 10.64 -8.68 20.24
C ARG A 250 12.05 -8.20 19.95
N TRP A 251 12.79 -7.84 20.99
CA TRP A 251 14.23 -7.61 20.89
C TRP A 251 15.00 -8.94 20.91
N SER A 252 15.92 -9.13 19.96
CA SER A 252 16.88 -10.24 19.94
C SER A 252 18.26 -9.74 20.34
N GLU A 253 18.72 -10.14 21.54
CA GLU A 253 20.09 -9.82 21.99
C GLU A 253 21.16 -10.50 21.11
N GLU A 254 20.86 -11.65 20.51
CA GLU A 254 21.78 -12.36 19.61
C GLU A 254 21.96 -11.61 18.29
N ASP A 255 20.84 -11.19 17.68
CA ASP A 255 20.86 -10.52 16.38
C ASP A 255 21.14 -9.01 16.48
N GLN A 256 21.06 -8.45 17.70
CA GLN A 256 21.05 -6.99 17.92
C GLN A 256 20.00 -6.30 17.04
N ALA A 257 18.80 -6.87 17.01
CA ALA A 257 17.72 -6.48 16.12
C ALA A 257 16.35 -6.62 16.81
N PHE A 258 15.39 -5.80 16.38
CA PHE A 258 13.98 -6.10 16.60
C PHE A 258 13.55 -7.18 15.59
N ILE A 259 12.87 -8.21 16.08
CA ILE A 259 12.29 -9.26 15.27
C ILE A 259 10.79 -9.02 15.24
N VAL A 260 10.28 -8.67 14.07
CA VAL A 260 8.84 -8.44 13.83
C VAL A 260 8.27 -9.65 13.12
N THR A 261 7.17 -10.18 13.64
CA THR A 261 6.40 -11.23 12.97
C THR A 261 5.38 -10.57 12.04
N LEU A 262 5.55 -10.76 10.74
CA LEU A 262 4.54 -10.46 9.74
C LEU A 262 4.04 -11.76 9.13
N TYR A 263 2.95 -11.71 8.40
CA TYR A 263 2.34 -12.89 7.79
C TYR A 263 2.30 -12.76 6.29
N ASN A 264 2.66 -13.84 5.60
CA ASN A 264 2.50 -13.85 4.16
C ASN A 264 1.04 -14.02 3.75
N PHE A 265 0.79 -13.98 2.45
CA PHE A 265 -0.55 -14.10 1.88
C PHE A 265 -1.33 -15.35 2.35
N PHE A 266 -0.65 -16.41 2.78
CA PHE A 266 -1.27 -17.65 3.28
C PHE A 266 -1.48 -17.66 4.80
N GLY A 267 -1.14 -16.58 5.50
CA GLY A 267 -1.20 -16.51 6.95
C GLY A 267 -0.06 -17.27 7.65
N PHE A 268 1.03 -17.60 6.96
CA PHE A 268 2.22 -18.14 7.62
C PHE A 268 3.09 -17.01 8.17
N PRO A 269 3.57 -17.12 9.42
CA PRO A 269 4.43 -16.11 10.02
C PRO A 269 5.81 -16.09 9.38
N GLU A 270 6.35 -14.90 9.23
CA GLU A 270 7.68 -14.57 8.73
C GLU A 270 8.35 -13.61 9.73
N GLU A 271 9.50 -14.03 10.27
CA GLU A 271 10.29 -13.22 11.19
C GLU A 271 11.22 -12.27 10.43
N ILE A 272 11.00 -10.97 10.58
CA ILE A 272 11.72 -9.90 9.90
C ILE A 272 12.71 -9.23 10.85
N LYS A 273 13.99 -9.17 10.45
CA LYS A 273 15.09 -8.63 11.28
C LYS A 273 15.32 -7.14 11.01
N VAL A 274 14.91 -6.31 11.95
CA VAL A 274 14.96 -4.86 11.87
C VAL A 274 16.14 -4.30 12.68
N THR A 275 17.09 -3.65 12.02
CA THR A 275 18.32 -3.11 12.65
C THR A 275 18.50 -1.59 12.45
N ASP A 276 17.60 -0.99 11.67
CA ASP A 276 17.53 0.42 11.33
C ASP A 276 16.06 0.81 11.18
N TYR A 277 15.81 2.07 10.84
CA TYR A 277 14.48 2.60 10.55
C TYR A 277 14.58 3.65 9.44
N TYR A 278 13.47 4.00 8.81
CA TYR A 278 13.47 5.06 7.80
C TYR A 278 13.66 6.43 8.46
N THR A 279 14.70 7.17 8.04
CA THR A 279 15.00 8.51 8.55
C THR A 279 13.83 9.47 8.31
N ASP A 280 13.18 9.34 7.16
CA ASP A 280 12.08 10.20 6.69
C ASP A 280 10.69 9.53 6.80
N GLY A 281 10.60 8.38 7.49
CA GLY A 281 9.34 7.65 7.74
C GLY A 281 8.66 8.11 9.04
N ASN A 282 7.91 7.21 9.69
CA ASN A 282 7.15 7.52 10.89
C ASN A 282 8.02 8.15 12.00
N GLN A 283 7.56 9.25 12.59
CA GLN A 283 8.25 10.02 13.62
C GLN A 283 7.62 9.81 15.00
N GLY A 284 8.45 9.65 16.03
CA GLY A 284 8.04 9.62 17.43
C GLY A 284 8.43 10.90 18.16
N ASP A 285 8.72 10.78 19.45
CA ASP A 285 9.08 11.90 20.32
C ASP A 285 10.24 12.76 19.81
N ASP A 286 10.17 14.06 20.09
CA ASP A 286 11.30 14.98 19.89
C ASP A 286 12.42 14.66 20.88
N LEU A 287 13.56 14.20 20.34
CA LEU A 287 14.74 13.86 21.13
C LEU A 287 15.68 15.06 21.31
N GLY A 288 15.26 16.25 20.87
CA GLY A 288 16.07 17.45 20.86
C GLY A 288 17.05 17.50 19.68
N GLY A 289 17.58 18.70 19.40
CA GLY A 289 18.52 18.90 18.29
C GLY A 289 17.87 18.81 16.90
N GLY A 290 16.54 18.87 16.81
CA GLY A 290 15.78 18.85 15.56
C GLY A 290 15.56 17.44 14.99
N ARG A 291 15.73 16.39 15.79
CA ARG A 291 15.50 14.99 15.40
C ARG A 291 14.37 14.39 16.25
N ARG A 292 13.34 13.86 15.58
CA ARG A 292 12.37 12.96 16.20
C ARG A 292 12.89 11.53 16.16
N GLY A 293 12.66 10.80 17.26
CA GLY A 293 13.11 9.43 17.45
C GLY A 293 12.19 8.42 16.77
N PRO A 294 12.67 7.20 16.46
CA PRO A 294 11.77 6.10 16.09
C PRO A 294 10.90 5.68 17.27
N ASN A 295 9.71 5.19 16.96
CA ASN A 295 8.82 4.49 17.87
C ASN A 295 8.53 3.07 17.33
N LEU A 296 7.67 2.30 18.00
CA LEU A 296 7.37 0.94 17.59
C LEU A 296 6.69 0.88 16.20
N MET A 297 5.93 1.92 15.79
CA MET A 297 5.42 2.03 14.42
C MET A 297 6.56 2.14 13.40
N SER A 298 7.62 2.91 13.68
CA SER A 298 8.80 2.99 12.80
C SER A 298 9.51 1.62 12.63
N VAL A 299 9.47 0.76 13.67
CA VAL A 299 10.00 -0.61 13.60
C VAL A 299 9.14 -1.47 12.67
N TYR A 300 7.82 -1.39 12.79
CA TYR A 300 6.88 -2.08 11.89
C TYR A 300 6.97 -1.57 10.44
N GLU A 301 7.04 -0.26 10.25
CA GLU A 301 7.23 0.40 8.95
C GLU A 301 8.48 -0.15 8.25
N ARG A 302 9.57 -0.23 8.99
CA ARG A 302 10.81 -0.81 8.47
C ARG A 302 10.67 -2.30 8.17
N ALA A 303 10.05 -3.08 9.05
CA ALA A 303 9.83 -4.51 8.84
C ALA A 303 9.00 -4.77 7.57
N TYR A 304 7.94 -3.99 7.38
CA TYR A 304 7.08 -4.13 6.21
C TYR A 304 7.80 -3.73 4.92
N GLY A 305 8.63 -2.68 4.97
CA GLY A 305 9.58 -2.35 3.91
C GLY A 305 10.46 -3.53 3.51
N GLN A 306 11.11 -4.18 4.48
CA GLN A 306 11.95 -5.36 4.25
C GLN A 306 11.16 -6.55 3.68
N TYR A 307 9.97 -6.81 4.25
CA TYR A 307 9.06 -7.87 3.81
C TYR A 307 8.66 -7.71 2.33
N LEU A 308 8.53 -6.47 1.84
CA LEU A 308 8.22 -6.15 0.45
C LEU A 308 9.45 -6.04 -0.48
N GLY A 309 10.67 -6.30 0.00
CA GLY A 309 11.89 -6.21 -0.81
C GLY A 309 12.71 -4.94 -0.63
N ASP A 310 12.55 -4.24 0.50
CA ASP A 310 13.30 -3.05 0.94
C ASP A 310 12.96 -1.73 0.19
N HIS A 311 11.76 -1.61 -0.37
CA HIS A 311 11.30 -0.43 -1.13
C HIS A 311 10.67 0.69 -0.27
N ASN A 312 10.52 1.90 -0.86
CA ASN A 312 9.90 3.10 -0.25
C ASN A 312 8.40 3.02 0.10
N LEU A 313 7.80 1.83 0.10
CA LEU A 313 6.38 1.61 0.41
C LEU A 313 5.34 2.51 -0.31
N PRO A 314 5.57 3.09 -1.52
CA PRO A 314 4.54 3.92 -2.12
C PRO A 314 3.48 3.03 -2.78
N ASN A 315 2.19 3.35 -2.58
CA ASN A 315 1.03 2.73 -3.25
C ASN A 315 0.67 1.30 -2.81
N GLY A 316 0.22 1.13 -1.56
CA GLY A 316 -0.39 -0.11 -1.10
C GLY A 316 -1.85 0.03 -0.66
N ARG A 317 -2.37 -1.00 0.00
CA ARG A 317 -3.77 -1.09 0.42
C ARG A 317 -3.89 -1.52 1.88
N PRO A 318 -4.81 -0.94 2.67
CA PRO A 318 -5.00 -1.33 4.06
C PRO A 318 -5.32 -2.82 4.23
N ALA A 319 -6.16 -3.41 3.36
CA ALA A 319 -6.43 -4.85 3.39
C ALA A 319 -5.18 -5.75 3.30
N ASP A 320 -4.16 -5.34 2.54
CA ASP A 320 -2.91 -6.11 2.42
C ASP A 320 -2.02 -5.89 3.65
N ALA A 321 -2.02 -4.69 4.23
CA ALA A 321 -1.36 -4.40 5.50
C ALA A 321 -2.01 -5.19 6.66
N MET A 322 -3.34 -5.18 6.77
CA MET A 322 -4.10 -5.92 7.78
C MET A 322 -3.81 -7.41 7.72
N ARG A 323 -3.76 -7.99 6.51
CA ARG A 323 -3.36 -9.39 6.33
C ARG A 323 -1.92 -9.63 6.77
N ALA A 324 -1.00 -8.74 6.40
CA ALA A 324 0.41 -8.87 6.76
C ALA A 324 0.64 -8.74 8.27
N ILE A 325 -0.18 -7.96 8.97
CA ILE A 325 -0.09 -7.78 10.43
C ILE A 325 -0.75 -8.95 11.17
N SER A 326 -1.93 -9.41 10.72
CA SER A 326 -2.75 -10.39 11.47
C SER A 326 -2.66 -11.84 11.01
N GLY A 327 -2.19 -12.09 9.79
CA GLY A 327 -2.26 -13.39 9.14
C GLY A 327 -3.67 -13.82 8.73
N GLN A 328 -4.69 -12.98 8.94
CA GLN A 328 -6.08 -13.30 8.63
C GLN A 328 -6.38 -13.10 7.14
N TYR A 329 -7.04 -14.09 6.55
CA TYR A 329 -7.34 -14.08 5.12
C TYR A 329 -8.65 -13.34 4.83
N GLY A 330 -8.60 -12.38 3.91
CA GLY A 330 -9.77 -11.69 3.38
C GLY A 330 -10.48 -10.81 4.42
N PRO A 331 -9.82 -9.77 4.96
CA PRO A 331 -10.52 -8.77 5.78
C PRO A 331 -11.75 -8.27 5.00
N PRO A 332 -12.94 -8.18 5.62
CA PRO A 332 -14.11 -7.60 4.97
C PRO A 332 -13.76 -6.24 4.38
N VAL A 333 -14.13 -6.05 3.11
CA VAL A 333 -14.01 -4.78 2.41
C VAL A 333 -15.42 -4.32 2.10
N VAL A 334 -15.74 -3.13 2.55
CA VAL A 334 -16.98 -2.42 2.25
C VAL A 334 -16.63 -1.32 1.26
N ASP A 335 -17.30 -1.24 0.12
CA ASP A 335 -17.06 -0.18 -0.87
C ASP A 335 -18.39 0.44 -1.30
N THR A 336 -18.35 1.69 -1.79
CA THR A 336 -19.54 2.45 -2.23
C THR A 336 -20.06 1.98 -3.59
N ARG A 337 -19.83 0.72 -3.94
CA ARG A 337 -20.34 0.15 -5.19
C ARG A 337 -21.72 -0.38 -4.95
N GLY A 338 -22.71 0.41 -5.35
CA GLY A 338 -24.11 0.03 -5.35
C GLY A 338 -24.40 -1.40 -5.78
N THR A 339 -25.43 -1.98 -5.15
CA THR A 339 -25.93 -3.32 -5.51
C THR A 339 -26.48 -3.35 -6.93
N SER A 340 -26.19 -4.44 -7.63
CA SER A 340 -26.48 -4.72 -9.04
C SER A 340 -27.83 -4.14 -9.55
N GLY A 341 -27.76 -3.17 -10.48
CA GLY A 341 -28.92 -2.73 -11.24
C GLY A 341 -29.43 -3.81 -12.21
N PHE A 342 -30.70 -3.76 -12.60
CA PHE A 342 -31.30 -4.66 -13.60
C PHE A 342 -30.47 -4.62 -14.91
N LEU A 343 -29.79 -5.73 -15.23
CA LEU A 343 -28.77 -5.97 -16.29
C LEU A 343 -27.29 -6.02 -15.86
N GLY A 344 -26.96 -6.06 -14.56
CA GLY A 344 -25.64 -6.47 -14.08
C GLY A 344 -24.51 -5.45 -14.25
N ALA A 345 -24.83 -4.18 -14.48
CA ALA A 345 -23.87 -3.08 -14.39
C ALA A 345 -23.80 -2.58 -12.94
N VAL A 346 -22.59 -2.65 -12.36
CA VAL A 346 -22.26 -2.04 -11.06
C VAL A 346 -21.79 -0.60 -11.34
N ARG A 347 -22.37 0.40 -10.68
CA ARG A 347 -21.89 1.80 -10.68
C ARG A 347 -21.55 2.16 -9.25
N GLU A 348 -20.48 2.93 -9.06
CA GLU A 348 -20.28 3.70 -7.83
C GLU A 348 -21.47 4.66 -7.69
N ASP A 349 -22.21 4.54 -6.60
CA ASP A 349 -23.26 5.48 -6.20
C ASP A 349 -22.78 6.44 -5.10
N HIS A 350 -21.55 6.26 -4.58
CA HIS A 350 -20.97 7.07 -3.52
C HIS A 350 -21.86 7.12 -2.28
N GLU A 351 -22.57 6.03 -2.01
CA GLU A 351 -23.42 5.84 -0.85
C GLU A 351 -23.05 4.49 -0.21
N TYR A 352 -23.11 4.40 1.12
CA TYR A 352 -23.09 3.12 1.80
C TYR A 352 -24.53 2.71 2.11
N THR A 353 -24.88 1.46 1.87
CA THR A 353 -26.18 0.93 2.28
C THR A 353 -26.29 0.85 3.81
N ASP A 354 -27.52 0.83 4.35
CA ASP A 354 -27.75 0.67 5.80
C ASP A 354 -27.04 -0.58 6.38
N GLU A 355 -26.94 -1.66 5.60
CA GLU A 355 -26.24 -2.90 5.99
C GLU A 355 -24.72 -2.69 6.08
N GLU A 356 -24.16 -1.92 5.15
CA GLU A 356 -22.73 -1.59 5.10
C GLU A 356 -22.34 -0.63 6.22
N TRP A 357 -23.15 0.42 6.46
CA TRP A 357 -22.99 1.29 7.64
C TRP A 357 -23.04 0.48 8.94
N SER A 358 -24.03 -0.40 9.08
CA SER A 358 -24.15 -1.27 10.25
C SER A 358 -22.91 -2.16 10.45
N GLN A 359 -22.31 -2.63 9.35
CA GLN A 359 -21.10 -3.45 9.42
C GLN A 359 -19.87 -2.65 9.87
N ILE A 360 -19.68 -1.43 9.35
CA ILE A 360 -18.56 -0.57 9.73
C ILE A 360 -18.73 -0.14 11.19
N GLU A 361 -19.91 0.32 11.58
CA GLU A 361 -20.22 0.70 12.97
C GLU A 361 -19.97 -0.43 13.95
N GLN A 362 -20.43 -1.64 13.62
CA GLN A 362 -20.23 -2.80 14.50
C GLN A 362 -18.75 -3.14 14.62
N ALA A 363 -17.98 -3.04 13.54
CA ALA A 363 -16.54 -3.28 13.60
C ALA A 363 -15.81 -2.28 14.51
N VAL A 364 -16.14 -0.99 14.41
CA VAL A 364 -15.61 0.04 15.31
C VAL A 364 -16.01 -0.25 16.77
N LYS A 365 -17.28 -0.60 17.02
CA LYS A 365 -17.78 -0.95 18.37
C LYS A 365 -17.11 -2.20 18.95
N ASP A 366 -16.76 -3.16 18.11
CA ASP A 366 -16.07 -4.40 18.49
C ASP A 366 -14.54 -4.20 18.68
N GLY A 367 -14.03 -2.98 18.53
CA GLY A 367 -12.59 -2.70 18.63
C GLY A 367 -11.76 -3.32 17.51
N ARG A 368 -12.39 -3.66 16.37
CA ARG A 368 -11.69 -4.18 15.19
C ARG A 368 -11.04 -3.01 14.45
N PRO A 369 -9.87 -3.22 13.82
CA PRO A 369 -9.20 -2.15 13.09
C PRO A 369 -9.97 -1.82 11.81
N VAL A 370 -10.30 -0.53 11.62
CA VAL A 370 -11.05 -0.03 10.47
C VAL A 370 -10.28 1.10 9.80
N VAL A 371 -10.05 0.99 8.48
CA VAL A 371 -9.31 1.98 7.69
C VAL A 371 -10.09 2.37 6.45
N ALA A 372 -10.31 3.66 6.27
CA ALA A 372 -10.99 4.22 5.12
C ALA A 372 -9.98 4.77 4.10
N THR A 373 -10.25 4.60 2.80
CA THR A 373 -9.40 5.12 1.73
C THR A 373 -10.15 6.07 0.82
N THR A 374 -9.49 7.15 0.44
CA THR A 374 -10.06 8.14 -0.48
C THR A 374 -9.80 7.81 -1.96
N ALA A 375 -9.07 6.73 -2.23
CA ALA A 375 -8.86 6.24 -3.59
C ALA A 375 -10.20 5.78 -4.20
N GLY A 376 -10.68 6.51 -5.21
CA GLY A 376 -11.96 6.25 -5.87
C GLY A 376 -13.13 7.09 -5.35
N GLY A 377 -12.91 7.96 -4.36
CA GLY A 377 -13.90 8.94 -3.91
C GLY A 377 -14.22 10.02 -4.96
N ASP A 378 -15.33 10.74 -4.76
CA ASP A 378 -15.76 11.85 -5.61
C ASP A 378 -15.11 13.17 -5.19
N PHE A 379 -14.11 13.58 -5.95
CA PHE A 379 -13.41 14.86 -5.81
C PHE A 379 -13.77 15.85 -6.93
N GLY A 380 -14.83 15.58 -7.72
CA GLY A 380 -15.21 16.39 -8.88
C GLY A 380 -15.58 17.84 -8.54
N ASP A 381 -16.17 18.04 -7.35
CA ASP A 381 -16.59 19.34 -6.83
C ASP A 381 -15.59 19.93 -5.80
N GLY A 382 -14.37 19.38 -5.74
CA GLY A 382 -13.34 19.75 -4.77
C GLY A 382 -13.15 18.69 -3.69
N ASN A 383 -12.28 19.01 -2.72
CA ASN A 383 -11.82 18.09 -1.69
C ASN A 383 -12.02 18.64 -0.27
N THR A 384 -13.04 19.46 -0.08
CA THR A 384 -13.33 20.12 1.19
C THR A 384 -14.47 19.42 1.91
N ALA A 385 -14.21 18.92 3.12
CA ALA A 385 -15.26 18.58 4.08
C ALA A 385 -15.69 19.85 4.79
N SER A 386 -16.98 20.17 4.71
CA SER A 386 -17.57 21.35 5.34
C SER A 386 -18.18 20.97 6.68
N ASP A 387 -18.26 21.91 7.62
CA ASP A 387 -18.77 21.66 8.97
C ASP A 387 -18.01 20.52 9.71
N ALA A 388 -16.76 20.30 9.32
CA ALA A 388 -15.88 19.35 9.99
C ALA A 388 -15.31 19.97 11.27
N THR A 389 -14.96 19.13 12.24
CA THR A 389 -14.34 19.57 13.50
C THR A 389 -13.05 18.78 13.73
N ALA A 390 -11.92 19.48 13.85
CA ALA A 390 -10.63 18.86 14.15
C ALA A 390 -10.24 19.03 15.62
N ASN A 391 -9.57 18.01 16.17
CA ASN A 391 -9.07 18.06 17.54
C ASN A 391 -7.88 19.02 17.64
N THR A 392 -8.10 20.20 18.20
CA THR A 392 -7.04 21.22 18.32
C THR A 392 -6.48 21.34 19.74
N ASP A 393 -6.96 20.54 20.69
CA ASP A 393 -6.54 20.59 22.08
C ASP A 393 -5.74 19.36 22.57
N ALA A 394 -5.22 18.54 21.65
CA ALA A 394 -4.25 17.45 21.82
C ALA A 394 -3.56 17.37 23.19
N ARG A 395 -4.23 16.79 24.19
CA ARG A 395 -3.61 16.46 25.48
C ARG A 395 -2.82 15.17 25.34
N ALA A 396 -1.88 14.94 26.25
CA ALA A 396 -1.09 13.70 26.24
C ALA A 396 -1.96 12.45 26.39
N ALA A 397 -3.12 12.55 27.05
CA ALA A 397 -4.08 11.45 27.18
C ALA A 397 -4.76 11.10 25.84
N ASP A 398 -5.14 12.12 25.08
CA ASP A 398 -5.83 12.03 23.79
C ASP A 398 -4.92 11.43 22.70
N ARG A 399 -3.59 11.45 22.92
CA ARG A 399 -2.61 10.82 22.00
C ARG A 399 -2.55 9.30 22.08
N GLN A 400 -2.92 8.72 23.23
CA GLN A 400 -2.76 7.28 23.52
C GLN A 400 -4.05 6.51 23.27
N HIS A 401 -5.17 7.04 23.77
CA HIS A 401 -6.50 6.56 23.44
C HIS A 401 -7.29 7.79 23.04
N PRO A 402 -7.36 8.12 21.74
CA PRO A 402 -8.10 9.29 21.30
C PRO A 402 -9.50 9.15 21.85
N ASP A 403 -9.83 10.04 22.78
CA ASP A 403 -11.21 10.24 23.13
C ASP A 403 -11.89 10.64 21.84
N ALA A 404 -12.72 9.74 21.32
CA ALA A 404 -13.64 10.02 20.21
C ALA A 404 -14.48 11.30 20.43
N ALA A 405 -14.39 11.92 21.62
CA ALA A 405 -15.07 13.13 22.02
C ALA A 405 -14.33 14.36 21.50
N ILE A 406 -14.53 14.65 20.21
CA ILE A 406 -14.51 16.05 19.77
C ILE A 406 -15.38 16.88 20.74
N ASP A 407 -14.80 17.85 21.42
CA ASP A 407 -15.41 18.62 22.50
C ASP A 407 -15.57 20.11 22.16
N THR A 408 -15.90 20.93 23.16
CA THR A 408 -16.15 22.38 22.99
C THR A 408 -14.89 23.22 22.72
N HIS A 409 -13.70 22.67 22.91
CA HIS A 409 -12.40 23.31 22.68
C HIS A 409 -11.89 23.09 21.26
N ASP A 410 -12.54 22.20 20.51
CA ASP A 410 -12.16 21.86 19.14
C ASP A 410 -12.65 22.86 18.11
N ARG A 411 -11.97 22.84 16.96
CA ARG A 411 -12.17 23.83 15.91
C ARG A 411 -13.01 23.27 14.78
N SER A 412 -14.24 23.77 14.68
CA SER A 412 -15.06 23.59 13.49
C SER A 412 -14.63 24.49 12.34
N GLY A 413 -14.73 24.00 11.11
CA GLY A 413 -14.43 24.75 9.90
C GLY A 413 -14.35 23.87 8.65
N ASP A 414 -13.76 24.44 7.61
CA ASP A 414 -13.58 23.77 6.33
C ASP A 414 -12.18 23.13 6.28
N TYR A 415 -12.14 21.82 6.08
CA TYR A 415 -10.90 21.04 6.06
C TYR A 415 -10.75 20.28 4.75
N GLN A 416 -9.51 20.10 4.33
CA GLN A 416 -9.16 19.37 3.13
C GLN A 416 -9.07 17.87 3.43
N ILE A 417 -9.74 17.05 2.61
CA ILE A 417 -9.57 15.60 2.55
C ILE A 417 -8.50 15.28 1.50
N ALA A 418 -7.48 14.51 1.88
CA ALA A 418 -6.39 14.15 1.00
C ALA A 418 -6.83 13.07 -0.01
N GLU A 419 -6.57 13.29 -1.30
CA GLU A 419 -6.89 12.34 -2.38
C GLU A 419 -5.84 11.21 -2.44
N GLY A 420 -6.28 9.97 -2.67
CA GLY A 420 -5.38 8.80 -2.72
C GLY A 420 -4.72 8.47 -1.38
N HIS A 421 -5.38 8.82 -0.28
CA HIS A 421 -4.88 8.72 1.09
C HIS A 421 -5.70 7.72 1.92
N ALA A 422 -5.19 7.33 3.08
CA ALA A 422 -5.84 6.42 4.01
C ALA A 422 -5.95 7.05 5.41
N TYR A 423 -7.08 6.81 6.07
CA TYR A 423 -7.41 7.32 7.40
C TYR A 423 -7.89 6.18 8.29
N THR A 424 -7.51 6.21 9.57
CA THR A 424 -8.09 5.32 10.59
C THR A 424 -9.51 5.78 10.90
N VAL A 425 -10.48 4.86 11.00
CA VAL A 425 -11.82 5.19 11.51
C VAL A 425 -11.85 4.94 13.01
N ILE A 426 -12.01 6.00 13.80
CA ILE A 426 -11.99 5.94 15.27
C ILE A 426 -13.39 5.72 15.84
N ALA A 427 -14.37 6.48 15.34
CA ALA A 427 -15.74 6.46 15.85
C ALA A 427 -16.75 6.78 14.77
N ILE A 428 -17.96 6.26 14.94
CA ILE A 428 -19.12 6.56 14.09
C ILE A 428 -20.30 6.87 15.00
N ASP A 429 -20.91 8.03 14.76
CA ASP A 429 -22.16 8.47 15.36
C ASP A 429 -23.23 8.64 14.27
N ASP A 430 -24.50 8.83 14.63
CA ASP A 430 -25.66 8.94 13.72
C ASP A 430 -25.51 9.92 12.53
N LYS A 431 -24.56 10.86 12.60
CA LYS A 431 -24.36 11.92 11.58
C LYS A 431 -22.91 12.12 11.17
N TYR A 432 -21.97 11.50 11.88
CA TYR A 432 -20.57 11.87 11.77
C TYR A 432 -19.66 10.66 11.85
N VAL A 433 -18.55 10.76 11.15
CA VAL A 433 -17.42 9.83 11.25
C VAL A 433 -16.21 10.58 11.78
N THR A 434 -15.60 10.04 12.84
CA THR A 434 -14.34 10.54 13.39
C THR A 434 -13.19 9.69 12.85
N LEU A 435 -12.21 10.37 12.27
CA LEU A 435 -11.09 9.80 11.53
C LEU A 435 -9.76 10.27 12.11
N ARG A 436 -8.70 9.50 11.94
CA ARG A 436 -7.32 9.94 12.13
C ARG A 436 -6.57 10.01 10.82
N ASN A 437 -6.00 11.17 10.52
CA ASN A 437 -5.03 11.34 9.46
C ASN A 437 -3.64 10.85 9.94
N PRO A 438 -3.02 9.83 9.31
CA PRO A 438 -1.69 9.36 9.70
C PRO A 438 -0.57 10.40 9.51
N TRP A 439 -0.87 11.56 8.90
CA TRP A 439 0.05 12.71 8.88
C TRP A 439 0.21 13.43 10.23
N ALA A 440 -0.54 13.02 11.26
CA ALA A 440 -0.60 13.70 12.57
C ALA A 440 -1.05 15.16 12.50
N HIS A 441 -1.66 15.58 11.39
CA HIS A 441 -2.29 16.88 11.21
C HIS A 441 -3.34 16.82 10.09
N ASN A 442 -4.28 17.75 10.11
CA ASN A 442 -5.18 18.05 9.00
C ASN A 442 -4.83 19.40 8.36
N ASN A 443 -5.26 19.56 7.12
CA ASN A 443 -5.13 20.82 6.40
C ASN A 443 -6.48 21.54 6.39
N LEU A 444 -6.45 22.85 6.58
CA LEU A 444 -7.58 23.73 6.28
C LEU A 444 -7.86 23.73 4.77
N ALA A 445 -9.04 24.15 4.34
CA ALA A 445 -9.43 24.18 2.92
C ALA A 445 -8.51 25.02 2.00
N ASN A 446 -7.70 25.93 2.56
CA ASN A 446 -6.69 26.69 1.83
C ASN A 446 -5.33 25.97 1.71
N GLY A 447 -5.23 24.72 2.20
CA GLY A 447 -4.04 23.88 2.19
C GLY A 447 -3.03 24.16 3.30
N SER A 448 -3.32 25.05 4.26
CA SER A 448 -2.43 25.26 5.42
C SER A 448 -2.72 24.28 6.55
N ASP A 449 -1.68 23.82 7.23
CA ASP A 449 -1.75 23.03 8.46
C ASP A 449 -2.64 23.72 9.51
N ALA A 450 -3.59 22.96 10.07
CA ALA A 450 -4.56 23.45 11.06
C ALA A 450 -3.97 23.56 12.48
N GLY A 451 -2.80 22.95 12.72
CA GLY A 451 -2.15 22.85 14.02
C GLY A 451 -2.88 21.90 14.97
N ASP A 452 -3.44 20.82 14.44
CA ASP A 452 -4.13 19.75 15.16
C ASP A 452 -3.26 18.47 15.25
N ASP A 453 -3.81 17.38 15.75
CA ASP A 453 -3.15 16.07 15.89
C ASP A 453 -3.57 15.04 14.83
N GLY A 454 -4.26 15.49 13.77
CA GLY A 454 -4.78 14.64 12.71
C GLY A 454 -6.15 14.02 12.98
N ILE A 455 -6.74 14.19 14.17
CA ILE A 455 -8.12 13.72 14.42
C ILE A 455 -9.12 14.72 13.84
N ILE A 456 -10.06 14.23 13.05
CA ILE A 456 -11.10 15.03 12.41
C ILE A 456 -12.44 14.30 12.39
N ARG A 457 -13.52 15.01 12.73
CA ARG A 457 -14.90 14.55 12.59
C ARG A 457 -15.56 15.22 11.40
N ILE A 458 -16.05 14.41 10.47
CA ILE A 458 -16.72 14.86 9.23
C ILE A 458 -18.15 14.31 9.18
N THR A 459 -18.99 14.88 8.33
CA THR A 459 -20.36 14.38 8.12
C THR A 459 -20.33 13.01 7.44
N SER A 460 -21.34 12.17 7.69
CA SER A 460 -21.49 10.89 6.96
C SER A 460 -21.61 11.10 5.45
N GLU A 461 -22.20 12.22 5.02
CA GLU A 461 -22.33 12.62 3.60
C GLU A 461 -20.94 12.91 2.98
N ASP A 462 -20.07 13.66 3.68
CA ASP A 462 -18.68 13.87 3.23
C ASP A 462 -17.86 12.57 3.27
N TYR A 463 -18.14 11.69 4.24
CA TYR A 463 -17.50 10.38 4.29
C TYR A 463 -17.86 9.53 3.06
N GLU A 464 -19.14 9.37 2.76
CA GLU A 464 -19.66 8.68 1.58
C GLU A 464 -19.09 9.24 0.27
N LYS A 465 -19.04 10.57 0.18
CA LYS A 465 -18.48 11.26 -0.97
C LYS A 465 -17.00 10.97 -1.17
N TYR A 466 -16.17 11.16 -0.15
CA TYR A 466 -14.71 11.14 -0.31
C TYR A 466 -14.07 9.77 -0.08
N PHE A 467 -14.74 8.85 0.63
CA PHE A 467 -14.18 7.56 1.05
C PHE A 467 -14.94 6.39 0.42
N ALA A 468 -14.58 6.09 -0.83
CA ALA A 468 -15.23 5.03 -1.61
C ALA A 468 -14.99 3.60 -1.09
N ARG A 469 -14.10 3.42 -0.12
CA ARG A 469 -13.74 2.10 0.40
C ARG A 469 -13.34 2.16 1.87
N THR A 470 -13.85 1.20 2.63
CA THR A 470 -13.53 0.93 4.03
C THR A 470 -13.07 -0.52 4.18
N ASP A 471 -11.83 -0.72 4.61
CA ASP A 471 -11.25 -2.02 4.92
C ASP A 471 -11.41 -2.30 6.43
N ILE A 472 -11.85 -3.51 6.79
CA ILE A 472 -12.12 -3.90 8.18
C ILE A 472 -11.28 -5.15 8.50
N GLY A 473 -10.37 -5.07 9.47
CA GLY A 473 -9.64 -6.25 9.94
C GLY A 473 -10.55 -7.20 10.71
N GLY A 474 -10.16 -8.47 10.84
CA GLY A 474 -10.93 -9.39 11.68
C GLY A 474 -10.70 -9.12 13.16
N GLU A 475 -11.28 -9.98 13.99
CA GLU A 475 -11.18 -9.87 15.45
C GLU A 475 -9.71 -9.98 15.89
N ILE A 476 -9.34 -9.15 16.86
CA ILE A 476 -8.04 -9.24 17.54
C ILE A 476 -8.14 -10.44 18.51
N PRO A 477 -7.30 -11.48 18.37
CA PRO A 477 -7.42 -12.75 19.10
C PRO A 477 -7.27 -12.69 20.62
#